data_AF-A0A946VFR6-F1
#
_entry.id   AF-A0A946VFR6-F1
#
_cell.length_a   1.000
_cell.length_b   1.000
_cell.length_c   1.000
_cell.angle_alpha   90.00
_cell.angle_beta   90.00
_cell.angle_gamma   90.00
#
_symmetry.space_group_name_H-M   'P 1'
#
loop_
_entity.id
_entity.type
_entity.pdbx_description
1 polymer ?
#
loop_
_entity_poly.entity_id
_entity_poly.type
_entity_poly.pdbx_seq_one_letter_code
_entity_poly.pdbx_strand_id
1 'polypeptide(L)'
;MQNTPAAVNHLIKSEGLPNDFISTVENYYIPLVHSISQRCLASTNPLVIGVNGAQGTGKSTLALFLAALLEDMQNLSVVQFSLDDLYLRKPQRLRLAKEIHPLLATRGVPGTHDLNLGHMLFESLCSAGEGTRTVIPAFDKATDERLPESGSHEFRGKPDVIIFEGWCVGSVAQPAIDLAAPLNDLERIEDANGVWRSYVNEQLATAYKDLFNIIDLLVFIRAPGWSCIYDWRLLQEKKLKQRLESEQRDTSQLMSERQIARFIQHYERITRHNLKVLPDKTDYLLEMKPDHSLISLKQKLR
;
A
#
# COMPACT_ATOMS: atom_id res chain seq x y z
N MET A 1 18.96 3.42 -26.62
CA MET A 1 18.95 2.97 -25.22
C MET A 1 19.00 4.22 -24.37
N GLN A 2 17.91 4.58 -23.70
CA GLN A 2 18.00 5.60 -22.66
C GLN A 2 18.92 5.03 -21.58
N ASN A 3 19.88 5.81 -21.09
CA ASN A 3 20.76 5.35 -20.00
C ASN A 3 19.89 5.15 -18.76
N THR A 4 19.58 3.90 -18.45
CA THR A 4 18.82 3.55 -17.26
C THR A 4 19.60 4.00 -16.01
N PRO A 5 19.01 4.78 -15.09
CA PRO A 5 19.73 5.34 -13.95
C PRO A 5 20.44 4.26 -13.13
N ALA A 6 21.60 4.60 -12.57
CA ALA A 6 22.41 3.66 -11.78
C ALA A 6 21.64 3.10 -10.57
N ALA A 7 20.75 3.89 -9.96
CA ALA A 7 19.89 3.44 -8.86
C ALA A 7 18.96 2.30 -9.26
N VAL A 8 18.49 2.23 -10.51
CA VAL A 8 17.59 1.17 -10.98
C VAL A 8 18.24 -0.21 -10.87
N ASN A 9 19.48 -0.34 -11.35
CA ASN A 9 20.21 -1.61 -11.27
C ASN A 9 20.51 -2.01 -9.83
N HIS A 10 20.80 -1.03 -8.97
CA HIS A 10 20.99 -1.28 -7.54
C HIS A 10 19.69 -1.79 -6.90
N LEU A 11 18.55 -1.15 -7.17
CA LEU A 11 17.24 -1.51 -6.65
C LEU A 11 16.79 -2.89 -7.14
N ILE A 12 16.96 -3.21 -8.43
CA ILE A 12 16.66 -4.55 -8.97
C ILE A 12 17.41 -5.62 -8.16
N LYS A 13 18.69 -5.37 -7.86
CA LYS A 13 19.52 -6.30 -7.09
C LYS A 13 19.12 -6.36 -5.61
N SER A 14 18.89 -5.21 -4.96
CA SER A 14 18.56 -5.16 -3.52
C SER A 14 17.21 -5.80 -3.21
N GLU A 15 16.24 -5.60 -4.11
CA GLU A 15 14.90 -6.17 -4.00
C GLU A 15 14.82 -7.64 -4.49
N GLY A 16 15.93 -8.21 -4.97
CA GLY A 16 15.97 -9.59 -5.48
C GLY A 16 15.06 -9.81 -6.69
N LEU A 17 14.93 -8.79 -7.53
CA LEU A 17 14.08 -8.82 -8.73
C LEU A 17 14.79 -9.52 -9.90
N PRO A 18 14.05 -10.13 -10.84
CA PRO A 18 14.62 -10.70 -12.06
C PRO A 18 15.40 -9.66 -12.89
N ASN A 19 16.47 -10.08 -13.58
CA ASN A 19 17.29 -9.16 -14.38
C ASN A 19 16.49 -8.48 -15.51
N ASP A 20 15.49 -9.15 -16.06
CA ASP A 20 14.60 -8.63 -17.10
C ASP A 20 13.57 -7.62 -16.57
N PHE A 21 13.48 -7.42 -15.25
CA PHE A 21 12.66 -6.38 -14.62
C PHE A 21 13.05 -4.97 -15.08
N ILE A 22 14.28 -4.78 -15.58
CA ILE A 22 14.70 -3.56 -16.27
C ILE A 22 13.71 -3.14 -17.37
N SER A 23 13.14 -4.12 -18.10
CA SER A 23 12.16 -3.88 -19.15
C SER A 23 10.85 -3.34 -18.57
N THR A 24 10.46 -3.77 -17.37
CA THR A 24 9.30 -3.21 -16.66
C THR A 24 9.54 -1.74 -16.31
N VAL A 25 10.74 -1.42 -15.83
CA VAL A 25 11.12 -0.05 -15.48
C VAL A 25 11.08 0.85 -16.70
N GLU A 26 11.73 0.44 -17.79
CA GLU A 26 11.82 1.21 -19.03
C GLU A 26 10.46 1.40 -19.70
N ASN A 27 9.64 0.36 -19.77
CA ASN A 27 8.38 0.41 -20.51
C ASN A 27 7.21 1.02 -19.73
N TYR A 28 7.25 0.99 -18.39
CA TYR A 28 6.11 1.42 -17.56
C TYR A 28 6.48 2.44 -16.49
N TYR A 29 7.58 2.25 -15.75
CA TYR A 29 7.87 3.13 -14.61
C TYR A 29 8.44 4.47 -15.06
N ILE A 30 9.38 4.47 -16.02
CA ILE A 30 9.93 5.72 -16.58
C ILE A 30 8.84 6.59 -17.24
N PRO A 31 7.94 6.05 -18.09
CA PRO A 31 6.82 6.84 -18.62
C PRO A 31 5.91 7.40 -17.53
N LEU A 32 5.64 6.63 -16.47
CA LEU A 32 4.86 7.08 -15.34
C LEU A 32 5.57 8.22 -14.58
N VAL A 33 6.87 8.11 -14.33
CA VAL A 33 7.70 9.14 -13.68
C VAL A 33 7.69 10.44 -14.49
N HIS A 34 7.86 10.37 -15.80
CA HIS A 34 7.76 11.56 -16.65
C HIS A 34 6.39 12.22 -16.56
N SER A 35 5.31 11.44 -16.52
CA SER A 35 3.95 12.02 -16.41
C SER A 35 3.71 12.65 -15.04
N ILE A 36 4.20 12.02 -13.97
CA ILE A 36 4.17 12.54 -12.60
C ILE A 36 4.97 13.84 -12.49
N SER A 37 6.19 13.89 -13.04
CA SER A 37 7.05 15.08 -12.91
C SER A 37 6.44 16.30 -13.59
N GLN A 38 5.79 16.14 -14.75
CA GLN A 38 5.07 17.23 -15.40
C GLN A 38 3.92 17.78 -14.54
N ARG A 39 3.23 16.92 -13.78
CA ARG A 39 2.18 17.36 -12.83
C ARG A 39 2.79 18.07 -11.62
N CYS A 40 3.91 17.56 -11.11
CA CYS A 40 4.63 18.15 -9.98
C CYS A 40 5.10 19.57 -10.31
N LEU A 41 5.72 19.77 -11.48
CA LEU A 41 6.21 21.07 -11.94
C LEU A 41 5.10 22.11 -12.19
N ALA A 42 3.85 21.66 -12.32
CA ALA A 42 2.68 22.54 -12.48
C ALA A 42 2.07 22.99 -11.13
N SER A 43 2.59 22.52 -10.00
CA SER A 43 2.10 22.81 -8.64
C SER A 43 3.19 23.46 -7.79
N THR A 44 2.80 24.30 -6.83
CA THR A 44 3.69 24.85 -5.79
C THR A 44 3.59 24.09 -4.46
N ASN A 45 2.64 23.15 -4.36
CA ASN A 45 2.47 22.26 -3.22
C ASN A 45 2.99 20.86 -3.56
N PRO A 46 3.42 20.07 -2.56
CA PRO A 46 3.91 18.73 -2.80
C PRO A 46 2.82 17.92 -3.47
N LEU A 47 3.19 17.19 -4.51
CA LEU A 47 2.25 16.33 -5.22
C LEU A 47 2.07 15.03 -4.42
N VAL A 48 0.84 14.75 -3.98
CA VAL A 48 0.52 13.54 -3.21
C VAL A 48 0.06 12.43 -4.15
N ILE A 49 0.82 11.34 -4.18
CA ILE A 49 0.58 10.18 -5.02
C ILE A 49 0.16 9.00 -4.16
N GLY A 50 -1.08 8.54 -4.37
CA GLY A 50 -1.58 7.28 -3.82
C GLY A 50 -1.17 6.11 -4.70
N VAL A 51 -0.60 5.06 -4.11
CA VAL A 51 -0.34 3.79 -4.81
C VAL A 51 -1.19 2.68 -4.19
N ASN A 52 -2.16 2.19 -4.95
CA ASN A 52 -3.00 1.06 -4.60
C ASN A 52 -2.57 -0.21 -5.33
N GLY A 53 -2.60 -1.33 -4.63
CA GLY A 53 -2.48 -2.65 -5.22
C GLY A 53 -2.75 -3.73 -4.18
N ALA A 54 -3.30 -4.87 -4.60
CA ALA A 54 -3.54 -5.95 -3.65
C ALA A 54 -2.22 -6.50 -3.06
N GLN A 55 -2.34 -7.34 -2.02
CA GLN A 55 -1.18 -8.03 -1.47
C GLN A 55 -0.47 -8.83 -2.56
N GLY A 56 0.87 -8.68 -2.65
CA GLY A 56 1.68 -9.37 -3.65
C GLY A 56 1.77 -8.68 -5.02
N THR A 57 1.05 -7.59 -5.29
CA THR A 57 1.11 -6.92 -6.62
C THR A 57 2.34 -6.04 -6.84
N GLY A 58 3.26 -5.94 -5.88
CA GLY A 58 4.47 -5.12 -6.00
C GLY A 58 4.27 -3.62 -5.77
N LYS A 59 3.19 -3.17 -5.11
CA LYS A 59 2.94 -1.74 -4.81
C LYS A 59 4.11 -1.03 -4.10
N SER A 60 4.71 -1.67 -3.10
CA SER A 60 5.83 -1.09 -2.34
C SER A 60 7.11 -1.07 -3.20
N THR A 61 7.28 -2.06 -4.09
CA THR A 61 8.34 -2.05 -5.12
C THR A 61 8.13 -0.91 -6.10
N LEU A 62 6.90 -0.69 -6.60
CA LEU A 62 6.61 0.45 -7.46
C LEU A 62 6.92 1.78 -6.76
N ALA A 63 6.47 1.96 -5.51
CA ALA A 63 6.74 3.18 -4.73
C ALA A 63 8.24 3.46 -4.59
N LEU A 64 9.04 2.43 -4.29
CA LEU A 64 10.49 2.51 -4.19
C LEU A 64 11.15 2.95 -5.51
N PHE A 65 10.74 2.36 -6.63
CA PHE A 65 11.29 2.73 -7.94
C PHE A 65 10.82 4.12 -8.37
N LEU A 66 9.58 4.50 -8.11
CA LEU A 66 9.09 5.85 -8.40
C LEU A 66 9.89 6.91 -7.63
N ALA A 67 10.14 6.70 -6.34
CA ALA A 67 10.95 7.60 -5.53
C ALA A 67 12.36 7.78 -6.13
N ALA A 68 13.08 6.68 -6.32
CA ALA A 68 14.44 6.73 -6.85
C ALA A 68 14.53 7.34 -8.26
N LEU A 69 13.57 7.04 -9.14
CA LEU A 69 13.54 7.60 -10.50
C LEU A 69 13.20 9.09 -10.51
N LEU A 70 12.28 9.55 -9.65
CA LEU A 70 11.96 10.98 -9.52
C LEU A 70 13.15 11.76 -8.97
N GLU A 71 13.87 11.21 -8.00
CA GLU A 71 15.10 11.79 -7.45
C GLU A 71 16.21 11.84 -8.51
N ASP A 72 16.56 10.69 -9.10
CA ASP A 72 17.70 10.59 -10.03
C ASP A 72 17.46 11.29 -11.37
N MET A 73 16.27 11.14 -11.95
CA MET A 73 15.99 11.61 -13.31
C MET A 73 15.42 13.01 -13.35
N GLN A 74 14.71 13.44 -12.30
CA GLN A 74 13.96 14.69 -12.29
C GLN A 74 14.46 15.66 -11.21
N ASN A 75 15.40 15.24 -10.36
CA ASN A 75 15.93 16.03 -9.25
C ASN A 75 14.82 16.57 -8.34
N LEU A 76 13.78 15.76 -8.12
CA LEU A 76 12.69 16.04 -7.21
C LEU A 76 12.95 15.38 -5.87
N SER A 77 12.69 16.08 -4.77
CA SER A 77 12.74 15.53 -3.43
C SER A 77 11.49 14.70 -3.14
N VAL A 78 11.68 13.45 -2.72
CA VAL A 78 10.57 12.51 -2.51
C VAL A 78 10.57 11.99 -1.09
N VAL A 79 9.40 11.95 -0.48
CA VAL A 79 9.15 11.18 0.75
C VAL A 79 8.16 10.07 0.43
N GLN A 80 8.41 8.87 0.95
CA GLN A 80 7.48 7.75 0.81
C GLN A 80 7.16 7.12 2.16
N PHE A 81 5.91 6.69 2.33
CA PHE A 81 5.50 5.90 3.49
C PHE A 81 4.28 5.04 3.16
N SER A 82 4.07 4.00 3.96
CA SER A 82 2.97 3.06 3.81
C SER A 82 1.80 3.39 4.72
N LEU A 83 0.59 3.05 4.31
CA LEU A 83 -0.56 2.97 5.21
C LEU A 83 -0.26 2.00 6.38
N ASP A 84 0.53 0.95 6.13
CA ASP A 84 0.93 -0.01 7.16
C ASP A 84 1.78 0.65 8.26
N ASP A 85 2.52 1.72 7.96
CA ASP A 85 3.32 2.45 8.97
C ASP A 85 2.44 3.20 9.98
N LEU A 86 1.17 3.41 9.61
CA LEU A 86 0.16 4.06 10.42
C LEU A 86 -0.68 3.06 11.19
N TYR A 87 -0.32 1.77 11.32
CA TYR A 87 -1.11 0.85 12.14
C TYR A 87 -1.30 1.37 13.57
N LEU A 88 -2.49 1.09 14.11
CA LEU A 88 -2.75 1.22 15.54
C LEU A 88 -1.90 0.21 16.31
N ARG A 89 -1.40 0.63 17.47
CA ARG A 89 -0.68 -0.24 18.39
C ARG A 89 -1.57 -1.38 18.86
N LYS A 90 -0.96 -2.50 19.24
CA LYS A 90 -1.68 -3.70 19.68
C LYS A 90 -2.72 -3.44 20.78
N PRO A 91 -2.45 -2.64 21.85
CA PRO A 91 -3.46 -2.34 22.86
C PRO A 91 -4.68 -1.59 22.31
N GLN A 92 -4.50 -0.71 21.32
CA GLN A 92 -5.61 0.02 20.68
C GLN A 92 -6.49 -0.94 19.88
N ARG A 93 -5.90 -1.87 19.11
CA ARG A 93 -6.65 -2.91 18.38
C ARG A 93 -7.37 -3.88 19.30
N LEU A 94 -6.79 -4.25 20.44
CA LEU A 94 -7.48 -5.09 21.43
C LEU A 94 -8.69 -4.39 22.05
N ARG A 95 -8.67 -3.06 22.20
CA ARG A 95 -9.87 -2.30 22.58
C ARG A 95 -10.94 -2.37 21.51
N LEU A 96 -10.59 -2.12 20.24
CA LEU A 96 -11.54 -2.28 19.12
C LEU A 96 -12.13 -3.70 19.07
N ALA A 97 -11.31 -4.71 19.34
CA ALA A 97 -11.75 -6.11 19.37
C ALA A 97 -12.81 -6.37 20.45
N LYS A 98 -12.68 -5.72 21.60
CA LYS A 98 -13.59 -5.83 22.74
C LYS A 98 -14.86 -4.99 22.55
N GLU A 99 -14.71 -3.78 22.03
CA GLU A 99 -15.78 -2.78 21.96
C GLU A 99 -16.65 -2.93 20.71
N ILE A 100 -16.08 -3.44 19.61
CA ILE A 100 -16.74 -3.48 18.30
C ILE A 100 -16.83 -4.91 17.79
N HIS A 101 -15.70 -5.54 17.48
CA HIS A 101 -15.70 -6.90 16.92
C HIS A 101 -14.34 -7.62 17.04
N PRO A 102 -14.28 -8.90 17.45
CA PRO A 102 -13.02 -9.63 17.66
C PRO A 102 -12.03 -9.60 16.48
N LEU A 103 -12.52 -9.60 15.25
CA LEU A 103 -11.70 -9.52 14.04
C LEU A 103 -10.86 -8.22 13.92
N LEU A 104 -11.18 -7.17 14.68
CA LEU A 104 -10.40 -5.92 14.74
C LEU A 104 -9.13 -6.03 15.59
N ALA A 105 -8.91 -7.17 16.27
CA ALA A 105 -7.62 -7.47 16.88
C ALA A 105 -6.53 -7.61 15.82
N THR A 106 -6.88 -8.08 14.62
CA THR A 106 -5.95 -8.26 13.49
C THR A 106 -5.73 -6.92 12.79
N ARG A 107 -4.47 -6.49 12.66
CA ARG A 107 -4.11 -5.32 11.85
C ARG A 107 -4.42 -5.57 10.37
N GLY A 108 -4.85 -4.55 9.65
CA GLY A 108 -4.90 -4.59 8.18
C GLY A 108 -6.07 -3.85 7.58
N VAL A 109 -7.27 -4.09 8.11
CA VAL A 109 -8.50 -3.54 7.55
C VAL A 109 -8.74 -2.09 7.96
N PRO A 110 -9.47 -1.31 7.15
CA PRO A 110 -9.95 0.00 7.56
C PRO A 110 -10.53 0.00 8.98
N GLY A 111 -10.14 1.00 9.75
CA GLY A 111 -10.40 1.12 11.18
C GLY A 111 -9.27 0.63 12.09
N THR A 112 -8.21 0.03 11.54
CA THR A 112 -7.04 -0.46 12.30
C THR A 112 -5.77 0.40 12.16
N HIS A 113 -5.90 1.60 11.57
CA HIS A 113 -4.82 2.57 11.39
C HIS A 113 -5.11 3.86 12.19
N ASP A 114 -4.04 4.51 12.64
CA ASP A 114 -4.00 5.80 13.32
C ASP A 114 -4.11 6.93 12.29
N LEU A 115 -5.34 7.24 11.88
CA LEU A 115 -5.59 8.23 10.83
C LEU A 115 -5.25 9.66 11.26
N ASN A 116 -5.35 9.95 12.56
CA ASN A 116 -4.93 11.25 13.10
C ASN A 116 -3.43 11.45 12.89
N LEU A 117 -2.62 10.42 13.13
CA LEU A 117 -1.20 10.46 12.78
C LEU A 117 -0.99 10.67 11.28
N GLY A 118 -1.77 10.00 10.43
CA GLY A 118 -1.73 10.20 8.98
C GLY A 118 -1.98 11.65 8.58
N HIS A 119 -3.06 12.26 9.10
CA HIS A 119 -3.37 13.67 8.84
C HIS A 119 -2.27 14.62 9.33
N MET A 120 -1.76 14.42 10.55
CA MET A 120 -0.65 15.23 11.08
C MET A 120 0.63 15.08 10.24
N LEU A 121 0.90 13.88 9.72
CA LEU A 121 2.06 13.63 8.88
C LEU A 121 1.93 14.35 7.54
N PHE A 122 0.78 14.23 6.86
CA PHE A 122 0.53 14.96 5.62
C PHE A 122 0.58 16.48 5.82
N GLU A 123 -0.05 16.99 6.89
CA GLU A 123 0.00 18.41 7.22
C GLU A 123 1.45 18.87 7.44
N SER A 124 2.22 18.15 8.26
CA SER A 124 3.62 18.47 8.54
C SER A 124 4.49 18.50 7.28
N LEU A 125 4.30 17.57 6.34
CA LEU A 125 5.06 17.52 5.10
C LEU A 125 4.62 18.63 4.13
N CYS A 126 3.31 18.86 3.99
CA CYS A 126 2.77 19.85 3.05
C CYS A 126 3.04 21.30 3.48
N SER A 127 3.07 21.56 4.79
CA SER A 127 3.33 22.90 5.35
C SER A 127 4.78 23.11 5.81
N ALA A 128 5.68 22.15 5.57
CA ALA A 128 7.08 22.25 5.99
C ALA A 128 7.76 23.49 5.40
N GLY A 129 8.59 24.14 6.21
CA GLY A 129 9.53 25.16 5.76
C GLY A 129 10.90 24.56 5.46
N GLU A 130 11.84 25.40 5.03
CA GLU A 130 13.23 24.98 4.86
C GLU A 130 13.80 24.45 6.19
N GLY A 131 14.38 23.25 6.17
CA GLY A 131 14.98 22.63 7.34
C GLY A 131 14.02 22.04 8.38
N THR A 132 12.69 22.15 8.21
CA THR A 132 11.71 21.48 9.07
C THR A 132 11.98 19.98 9.07
N ARG A 133 12.14 19.38 10.26
CA ARG A 133 12.32 17.94 10.43
C ARG A 133 10.95 17.28 10.62
N THR A 134 10.63 16.31 9.77
CA THR A 134 9.45 15.46 9.90
C THR A 134 9.89 14.01 10.07
N VAL A 135 9.43 13.36 11.15
CA VAL A 135 9.68 11.94 11.39
C VAL A 135 8.61 11.13 10.67
N ILE A 136 9.03 10.21 9.82
CA ILE A 136 8.16 9.30 9.09
C ILE A 136 7.98 8.04 9.94
N PRO A 137 6.76 7.75 10.42
CA PRO A 137 6.53 6.58 11.25
C PRO A 137 6.88 5.31 10.46
N ALA A 138 7.25 4.26 11.19
CA ALA A 138 7.49 2.94 10.64
C ALA A 138 6.88 1.89 11.56
N PHE A 139 6.32 0.83 10.99
CA PHE A 139 5.71 -0.26 11.77
C PHE A 139 6.45 -1.58 11.58
N ASP A 140 6.88 -2.18 12.68
CA ASP A 140 7.51 -3.51 12.66
C ASP A 140 6.45 -4.61 12.76
N LYS A 141 6.23 -5.28 11.63
CA LYS A 141 5.27 -6.38 11.49
C LYS A 141 5.66 -7.63 12.29
N ALA A 142 6.93 -7.80 12.63
CA ALA A 142 7.42 -8.94 13.41
C ALA A 142 7.14 -8.77 14.90
N THR A 143 7.35 -7.56 15.42
CA THR A 143 7.03 -7.23 16.83
C THR A 143 5.58 -6.77 17.04
N ASP A 144 4.86 -6.48 15.94
CA ASP A 144 3.48 -5.98 15.94
C ASP A 144 3.33 -4.62 16.65
N GLU A 145 4.34 -3.76 16.50
CA GLU A 145 4.47 -2.47 17.17
C GLU A 145 5.10 -1.40 16.26
N ARG A 146 4.81 -0.13 16.55
CA ARG A 146 5.44 1.01 15.87
C ARG A 146 6.89 1.15 16.33
N LEU A 147 7.80 1.42 15.39
CA LEU A 147 9.19 1.71 15.72
C LEU A 147 9.30 3.01 16.55
N PRO A 148 10.27 3.08 17.47
CA PRO A 148 10.61 4.35 18.11
C PRO A 148 11.14 5.35 17.09
N GLU A 149 11.18 6.64 17.42
CA GLU A 149 11.72 7.67 16.52
C GLU A 149 13.15 7.36 16.06
N SER A 150 13.98 6.75 16.91
CA SER A 150 15.36 6.37 16.57
C SER A 150 15.46 5.30 15.48
N GLY A 151 14.39 4.53 15.24
CA GLY A 151 14.30 3.54 14.17
C GLY A 151 13.44 4.01 12.99
N SER A 152 12.96 5.25 13.03
CA SER A 152 12.11 5.85 12.01
C SER A 152 12.95 6.66 11.02
N HIS A 153 12.44 6.83 9.80
CA HIS A 153 13.10 7.65 8.80
C HIS A 153 12.80 9.14 9.06
N GLU A 154 13.74 10.02 8.73
CA GLU A 154 13.55 11.46 8.83
C GLU A 154 13.54 12.09 7.45
N PHE A 155 12.62 13.02 7.22
CA PHE A 155 12.62 13.91 6.06
C PHE A 155 12.90 15.34 6.53
N ARG A 156 13.67 16.09 5.74
CA ARG A 156 14.01 17.49 6.04
C ARG A 156 13.57 18.40 4.91
N GLY A 157 12.89 19.48 5.29
CA GLY A 157 12.31 20.43 4.35
C GLY A 157 10.96 19.97 3.83
N LYS A 158 10.49 20.64 2.79
CA LYS A 158 9.24 20.36 2.09
C LYS A 158 9.53 19.47 0.88
N PRO A 159 8.92 18.28 0.77
CA PRO A 159 9.11 17.41 -0.39
C PRO A 159 8.44 18.01 -1.62
N ASP A 160 8.94 17.66 -2.81
CA ASP A 160 8.24 17.92 -4.06
C ASP A 160 7.13 16.88 -4.28
N VAL A 161 7.38 15.63 -3.88
CA VAL A 161 6.43 14.51 -4.04
C VAL A 161 6.29 13.71 -2.75
N ILE A 162 5.05 13.37 -2.39
CA ILE A 162 4.72 12.45 -1.29
C ILE A 162 4.11 11.18 -1.90
N ILE A 163 4.78 10.03 -1.76
CA ILE A 163 4.27 8.73 -2.20
C ILE A 163 3.66 8.00 -1.01
N PHE A 164 2.34 7.84 -1.04
CA PHE A 164 1.58 7.12 -0.01
C PHE A 164 1.03 5.81 -0.58
N GLU A 165 1.57 4.69 -0.13
CA GLU A 165 1.21 3.38 -0.67
C GLU A 165 0.41 2.54 0.32
N GLY A 166 -0.53 1.73 -0.18
CA GLY A 166 -1.23 0.77 0.65
C GLY A 166 -2.32 0.01 -0.08
N TRP A 167 -2.67 -1.17 0.44
CA TRP A 167 -3.54 -2.11 -0.28
C TRP A 167 -4.98 -1.61 -0.46
N CYS A 168 -5.43 -0.72 0.44
CA CYS A 168 -6.73 -0.05 0.38
C CYS A 168 -6.62 1.46 0.20
N VAL A 169 -5.45 2.01 -0.15
CA VAL A 169 -5.28 3.45 -0.43
C VAL A 169 -6.18 3.86 -1.60
N GLY A 170 -7.04 4.86 -1.41
CA GLY A 170 -8.02 5.27 -2.43
C GLY A 170 -9.22 4.32 -2.60
N SER A 171 -9.34 3.26 -1.79
CA SER A 171 -10.56 2.42 -1.74
C SER A 171 -11.76 3.24 -1.31
N VAL A 172 -12.93 2.88 -1.83
CA VAL A 172 -14.21 3.51 -1.48
C VAL A 172 -15.14 2.52 -0.79
N ALA A 173 -16.06 3.04 0.00
CA ALA A 173 -17.12 2.25 0.62
C ALA A 173 -18.03 1.62 -0.44
N GLN A 174 -18.48 0.40 -0.15
CA GLN A 174 -19.50 -0.32 -0.91
C GLN A 174 -20.90 0.13 -0.53
N PRO A 175 -21.88 0.01 -1.46
CA PRO A 175 -23.29 0.10 -1.12
C PRO A 175 -23.69 -0.88 -0.02
N ALA A 176 -24.58 -0.46 0.88
CA ALA A 176 -25.04 -1.31 1.99
C ALA A 176 -25.64 -2.65 1.54
N ILE A 177 -26.28 -2.69 0.37
CA ILE A 177 -26.83 -3.93 -0.20
C ILE A 177 -25.76 -4.99 -0.49
N ASP A 178 -24.56 -4.57 -0.87
CA ASP A 178 -23.44 -5.48 -1.17
C ASP A 178 -22.83 -6.07 0.12
N LEU A 179 -23.12 -5.47 1.29
CA LEU A 179 -22.70 -5.96 2.61
C LEU A 179 -23.70 -6.94 3.23
N ALA A 180 -24.91 -7.08 2.68
CA ALA A 180 -25.95 -7.88 3.30
C ALA A 180 -25.55 -9.36 3.41
N ALA A 181 -25.03 -9.94 2.32
CA ALA A 181 -24.56 -11.31 2.29
C ALA A 181 -23.06 -11.40 2.66
N PRO A 182 -22.64 -12.42 3.44
CA PRO A 182 -21.22 -12.71 3.65
C PRO A 182 -20.56 -13.10 2.33
N LEU A 183 -19.34 -12.62 2.10
CA LEU A 183 -18.60 -12.85 0.87
C LEU A 183 -17.73 -14.11 0.93
N ASN A 184 -17.24 -14.47 2.11
CA ASN A 184 -16.41 -15.64 2.35
C ASN A 184 -16.70 -16.29 3.70
N ASP A 185 -15.98 -17.36 4.01
CA ASP A 185 -16.19 -18.15 5.23
C ASP A 185 -15.90 -17.37 6.51
N LEU A 186 -14.90 -16.49 6.51
CA LEU A 186 -14.60 -15.61 7.64
C LEU A 186 -15.81 -14.72 7.94
N GLU A 187 -16.40 -14.08 6.94
CA GLU A 187 -17.58 -13.26 7.17
C GLU A 187 -18.82 -14.08 7.52
N ARG A 188 -18.95 -15.29 6.98
CA ARG A 188 -20.09 -16.17 7.24
C ARG A 188 -20.07 -16.76 8.65
N ILE A 189 -18.89 -17.12 9.15
CA ILE A 189 -18.71 -17.84 10.42
C ILE A 189 -18.40 -16.86 11.56
N GLU A 190 -17.48 -15.93 11.34
CA GLU A 190 -16.93 -15.07 12.40
C GLU A 190 -17.56 -13.68 12.43
N ASP A 191 -18.24 -13.25 11.35
CA ASP A 191 -19.01 -11.99 11.28
C ASP A 191 -20.45 -12.24 10.78
N ALA A 192 -21.10 -13.26 11.33
CA ALA A 192 -22.43 -13.70 10.89
C ALA A 192 -23.49 -12.57 10.92
N ASN A 193 -23.36 -11.64 11.88
CA ASN A 193 -24.23 -10.48 12.04
C ASN A 193 -23.82 -9.27 11.17
N GLY A 194 -22.71 -9.36 10.44
CA GLY A 194 -22.21 -8.29 9.56
C GLY A 194 -21.68 -7.05 10.28
N VAL A 195 -21.41 -7.13 11.58
CA VAL A 195 -20.92 -6.01 12.40
C VAL A 195 -19.54 -5.56 11.92
N TRP A 196 -18.62 -6.50 11.71
CA TRP A 196 -17.26 -6.20 11.30
C TRP A 196 -17.21 -5.63 9.89
N ARG A 197 -17.85 -6.27 8.91
CA ARG A 197 -17.83 -5.78 7.53
C ARG A 197 -18.54 -4.43 7.37
N SER A 198 -19.59 -4.18 8.16
CA SER A 198 -20.25 -2.86 8.20
C SER A 198 -19.34 -1.80 8.81
N TYR A 199 -18.67 -2.10 9.94
CA TYR A 199 -17.71 -1.19 10.55
C TYR A 199 -16.56 -0.84 9.59
N VAL A 200 -15.94 -1.84 8.98
CA VAL A 200 -14.85 -1.64 8.00
C VAL A 200 -15.31 -0.77 6.82
N ASN A 201 -16.54 -0.99 6.32
CA ASN A 201 -17.10 -0.19 5.23
C ASN A 201 -17.40 1.25 5.66
N GLU A 202 -17.88 1.46 6.88
CA GLU A 202 -18.15 2.79 7.44
C GLU A 202 -16.86 3.60 7.60
N GLN A 203 -15.76 2.96 8.01
CA GLN A 203 -14.44 3.60 8.05
C GLN A 203 -14.00 4.09 6.67
N LEU A 204 -14.27 3.32 5.60
CA LEU A 204 -14.05 3.75 4.21
C LEU A 204 -14.99 4.86 3.74
N ALA A 205 -16.20 4.95 4.30
CA ALA A 205 -17.18 5.98 3.96
C ALA A 205 -16.86 7.33 4.62
N THR A 206 -16.14 7.30 5.76
CA THR A 206 -15.89 8.44 6.64
C THR A 206 -14.39 8.73 6.76
N ALA A 207 -13.73 8.31 7.84
CA ALA A 207 -12.39 8.77 8.19
C ALA A 207 -11.31 8.43 7.14
N TYR A 208 -11.38 7.28 6.47
CA TYR A 208 -10.43 6.96 5.38
C TYR A 208 -10.72 7.78 4.12
N LYS A 209 -11.99 8.11 3.86
CA LYS A 209 -12.35 9.00 2.74
C LYS A 209 -11.69 10.36 2.93
N ASP A 210 -11.72 10.91 4.14
CA ASP A 210 -11.09 12.20 4.45
C ASP A 210 -9.58 12.14 4.27
N LEU A 211 -8.90 11.08 4.74
CA LEU A 211 -7.48 10.88 4.52
C LEU A 211 -7.14 10.73 3.02
N PHE A 212 -7.91 9.94 2.28
CA PHE A 212 -7.66 9.69 0.86
C PHE A 212 -7.99 10.87 -0.04
N ASN A 213 -8.83 11.83 0.40
CA ASN A 213 -9.07 13.07 -0.32
C ASN A 213 -7.82 13.96 -0.42
N ILE A 214 -6.77 13.69 0.34
CA ILE A 214 -5.47 14.38 0.27
C ILE A 214 -4.69 13.95 -0.99
N ILE A 215 -5.03 12.82 -1.61
CA ILE A 215 -4.31 12.26 -2.75
C ILE A 215 -4.68 13.02 -4.03
N ASP A 216 -3.67 13.61 -4.67
CA ASP A 216 -3.82 14.31 -5.95
C ASP A 216 -3.90 13.33 -7.13
N LEU A 217 -3.07 12.26 -7.11
CA LEU A 217 -3.00 11.26 -8.16
C LEU A 217 -3.03 9.84 -7.59
N LEU A 218 -3.91 9.00 -8.13
CA LEU A 218 -3.99 7.59 -7.77
C LEU A 218 -3.40 6.71 -8.88
N VAL A 219 -2.42 5.89 -8.50
CA VAL A 219 -1.88 4.79 -9.30
C VAL A 219 -2.46 3.47 -8.77
N PHE A 220 -3.12 2.69 -9.62
CA PHE A 220 -3.67 1.39 -9.26
C PHE A 220 -2.99 0.27 -10.04
N ILE A 221 -2.42 -0.70 -9.32
CA ILE A 221 -1.91 -1.96 -9.86
C ILE A 221 -3.02 -3.01 -9.80
N ARG A 222 -3.61 -3.30 -10.96
CA ARG A 222 -4.72 -4.24 -11.10
C ARG A 222 -4.19 -5.65 -11.32
N ALA A 223 -4.43 -6.52 -10.34
CA ALA A 223 -4.26 -7.96 -10.47
C ALA A 223 -5.27 -8.55 -11.48
N PRO A 224 -4.96 -9.68 -12.15
CA PRO A 224 -5.90 -10.37 -13.04
C PRO A 224 -7.18 -10.81 -12.33
N GLY A 225 -7.08 -11.14 -11.04
CA GLY A 225 -8.21 -11.61 -10.24
C GLY A 225 -7.80 -12.02 -8.83
N TRP A 226 -8.80 -12.43 -8.05
CA TRP A 226 -8.62 -12.84 -6.65
C TRP A 226 -7.76 -14.09 -6.46
N SER A 227 -7.88 -15.08 -7.37
CA SER A 227 -7.11 -16.32 -7.29
C SER A 227 -5.60 -16.06 -7.29
N CYS A 228 -5.13 -15.16 -8.17
CA CYS A 228 -3.72 -14.79 -8.24
C CYS A 228 -3.21 -14.20 -6.92
N ILE A 229 -4.03 -13.42 -6.22
CA ILE A 229 -3.64 -12.74 -4.98
C ILE A 229 -3.42 -13.75 -3.86
N TYR A 230 -4.26 -14.79 -3.79
CA TYR A 230 -4.04 -15.91 -2.89
C TYR A 230 -2.72 -16.63 -3.19
N ASP A 231 -2.49 -16.99 -4.45
CA ASP A 231 -1.28 -17.71 -4.87
C ASP A 231 0.00 -16.89 -4.61
N TRP A 232 -0.05 -15.59 -4.85
CA TRP A 232 1.08 -14.69 -4.59
C TRP A 232 1.34 -14.49 -3.10
N ARG A 233 0.29 -14.40 -2.28
CA ARG A 233 0.46 -14.36 -0.83
C ARG A 233 1.10 -15.65 -0.30
N LEU A 234 0.67 -16.80 -0.82
CA LEU A 234 1.26 -18.09 -0.48
C LEU A 234 2.73 -18.17 -0.91
N LEU A 235 3.07 -17.69 -2.11
CA LEU A 235 4.44 -17.63 -2.60
C LEU A 235 5.31 -16.70 -1.75
N GLN A 236 4.77 -15.55 -1.33
CA GLN A 236 5.48 -14.60 -0.47
C GLN A 236 5.84 -15.22 0.88
N GLU A 237 4.89 -15.92 1.52
CA GLU A 237 5.16 -16.59 2.80
C GLU A 237 6.19 -17.71 2.64
N LYS A 238 6.15 -18.46 1.52
CA LYS A 238 7.14 -19.50 1.18
C LYS A 238 8.55 -18.91 1.01
N LYS A 239 8.68 -17.79 0.29
CA LYS A 239 9.96 -17.08 0.12
C LYS A 239 10.50 -16.54 1.45
N LEU A 240 9.62 -15.98 2.29
CA LEU A 240 9.99 -15.49 3.62
C LEU A 240 10.51 -16.64 4.49
N LYS A 241 9.84 -17.79 4.48
CA LYS A 241 10.29 -18.99 5.18
C LYS A 241 11.69 -19.41 4.76
N GLN A 242 11.93 -19.56 3.46
CA GLN A 242 13.23 -19.96 2.91
C GLN A 242 14.35 -18.97 3.31
N ARG A 243 14.06 -17.66 3.26
CA ARG A 243 15.01 -16.63 3.66
C ARG A 243 15.34 -16.72 5.14
N LEU A 244 14.34 -16.80 6.02
CA LEU A 244 14.56 -16.91 7.47
C LEU A 244 15.32 -18.20 7.84
N GLU A 245 15.01 -19.32 7.18
CA GLU A 245 15.76 -20.57 7.34
C GLU A 245 17.23 -20.41 6.92
N SER A 246 17.49 -19.73 5.79
CA SER A 246 18.86 -19.45 5.33
C SER A 246 19.63 -18.51 6.25
N GLU A 247 18.94 -17.58 6.92
CA GLU A 247 19.49 -16.64 7.90
C GLU A 247 19.56 -17.24 9.33
N GLN A 248 19.19 -18.52 9.52
CA GLN A 248 19.07 -19.20 10.83
C GLN A 248 18.20 -18.44 11.83
N ARG A 249 17.17 -17.76 11.34
CA ARG A 249 16.20 -16.99 12.14
C ARG A 249 14.99 -17.84 12.48
N ASP A 250 14.33 -17.47 13.58
CA ASP A 250 13.11 -18.15 14.03
C ASP A 250 11.99 -18.03 12.99
N THR A 251 11.38 -19.17 12.67
CA THR A 251 10.26 -19.31 11.74
C THR A 251 8.94 -19.66 12.43
N SER A 252 8.93 -19.76 13.76
CA SER A 252 7.77 -20.15 14.57
C SER A 252 6.56 -19.23 14.39
N GLN A 253 6.79 -17.98 13.99
CA GLN A 253 5.76 -16.97 13.79
C GLN A 253 5.15 -16.96 12.38
N LEU A 254 5.64 -17.80 11.46
CA LEU A 254 5.12 -17.87 10.10
C LEU A 254 3.76 -18.56 10.04
N MET A 255 2.92 -18.13 9.11
CA MET A 255 1.59 -18.69 8.95
C MET A 255 1.63 -20.03 8.17
N SER A 256 0.90 -21.03 8.65
CA SER A 256 0.57 -22.23 7.86
C SER A 256 -0.32 -21.86 6.66
N GLU A 257 -0.39 -22.73 5.65
CA GLU A 257 -1.25 -22.49 4.47
C GLU A 257 -2.72 -22.25 4.85
N ARG A 258 -3.24 -22.96 5.88
CA ARG A 258 -4.59 -22.73 6.42
C ARG A 258 -4.72 -21.35 7.09
N GLN A 259 -3.72 -20.92 7.84
CA GLN A 259 -3.71 -19.58 8.43
C GLN A 259 -3.64 -18.50 7.35
N ILE A 260 -2.86 -18.69 6.29
CA ILE A 260 -2.82 -17.78 5.13
C ILE A 260 -4.19 -17.72 4.45
N ALA A 261 -4.82 -18.87 4.18
CA ALA A 261 -6.14 -18.94 3.56
C ALA A 261 -7.23 -18.23 4.38
N ARG A 262 -7.15 -18.28 5.72
CA ARG A 262 -8.02 -17.47 6.59
C ARG A 262 -7.60 -15.99 6.60
N PHE A 263 -6.30 -15.70 6.63
CA PHE A 263 -5.78 -14.34 6.68
C PHE A 263 -6.21 -13.52 5.47
N ILE A 264 -6.04 -14.05 4.25
CA ILE A 264 -6.42 -13.35 3.02
C ILE A 264 -7.91 -12.99 2.97
N GLN A 265 -8.78 -13.75 3.64
CA GLN A 265 -10.22 -13.48 3.68
C GLN A 265 -10.57 -12.13 4.34
N HIS A 266 -9.71 -11.59 5.21
CA HIS A 266 -9.90 -10.25 5.78
C HIS A 266 -9.85 -9.15 4.70
N TYR A 267 -9.12 -9.41 3.61
CA TYR A 267 -8.83 -8.44 2.56
C TYR A 267 -9.71 -8.64 1.32
N GLU A 268 -10.41 -9.77 1.21
CA GLU A 268 -11.07 -10.21 -0.01
C GLU A 268 -12.14 -9.26 -0.51
N ARG A 269 -13.05 -8.85 0.37
CA ARG A 269 -14.17 -8.00 0.01
C ARG A 269 -13.71 -6.69 -0.62
N ILE A 270 -12.83 -5.97 0.06
CA ILE A 270 -12.29 -4.70 -0.44
C ILE A 270 -11.46 -4.93 -1.70
N THR A 271 -10.66 -5.99 -1.76
CA THR A 271 -9.82 -6.28 -2.92
C THR A 271 -10.68 -6.54 -4.17
N ARG A 272 -11.72 -7.36 -4.06
CA ARG A 272 -12.67 -7.61 -5.16
C ARG A 272 -13.40 -6.33 -5.57
N HIS A 273 -13.80 -5.52 -4.60
CA HIS A 273 -14.41 -4.22 -4.87
C HIS A 273 -13.45 -3.29 -5.63
N ASN A 274 -12.19 -3.20 -5.20
CA ASN A 274 -11.16 -2.40 -5.87
C ASN A 274 -10.94 -2.84 -7.31
N LEU A 275 -10.84 -4.15 -7.58
CA LEU A 275 -10.68 -4.69 -8.93
C LEU A 275 -11.82 -4.31 -9.89
N LYS A 276 -13.01 -4.04 -9.35
CA LYS A 276 -14.19 -3.60 -10.09
C LYS A 276 -14.24 -2.07 -10.24
N VAL A 277 -13.93 -1.32 -9.19
CA VAL A 277 -14.24 0.12 -9.10
C VAL A 277 -13.04 1.04 -9.33
N LEU A 278 -11.86 0.67 -8.84
CA LEU A 278 -10.67 1.53 -8.98
C LEU A 278 -10.17 1.73 -10.41
N PRO A 279 -10.34 0.79 -11.37
CA PRO A 279 -10.00 1.06 -12.76
C PRO A 279 -10.62 2.36 -13.28
N ASP A 280 -11.84 2.72 -12.84
CA ASP A 280 -12.56 3.92 -13.28
C ASP A 280 -12.30 5.16 -12.43
N LYS A 281 -11.64 5.01 -11.28
CA LYS A 281 -11.32 6.11 -10.38
C LYS A 281 -9.84 6.50 -10.39
N THR A 282 -8.96 5.64 -10.89
CA THR A 282 -7.51 5.89 -10.88
C THR A 282 -7.08 6.83 -12.01
N ASP A 283 -6.00 7.57 -11.80
CA ASP A 283 -5.34 8.40 -12.83
C ASP A 283 -4.39 7.56 -13.69
N TYR A 284 -3.73 6.57 -13.08
CA TYR A 284 -2.87 5.62 -13.79
C TYR A 284 -3.24 4.18 -13.42
N LEU A 285 -3.53 3.37 -14.44
CA LEU A 285 -3.84 1.96 -14.28
C LEU A 285 -2.71 1.10 -14.85
N LEU A 286 -2.07 0.33 -13.99
CA LEU A 286 -1.11 -0.71 -14.34
C LEU A 286 -1.83 -2.07 -14.31
N GLU A 287 -1.96 -2.72 -15.46
CA GLU A 287 -2.57 -4.06 -15.54
C GLU A 287 -1.50 -5.14 -15.54
N MET A 288 -1.68 -6.15 -14.70
CA MET A 288 -0.70 -7.21 -14.46
C MET A 288 -1.22 -8.57 -14.94
N LYS A 289 -0.29 -9.46 -15.33
CA LYS A 289 -0.55 -10.89 -15.62
C LYS A 289 -0.38 -11.76 -14.37
N PRO A 290 -0.84 -13.03 -14.39
CA PRO A 290 -0.60 -13.98 -13.30
C PRO A 290 0.87 -14.21 -12.93
N ASP A 291 1.80 -13.97 -13.86
CA ASP A 291 3.25 -14.12 -13.67
C ASP A 291 3.94 -12.85 -13.11
N HIS A 292 3.17 -11.84 -12.69
CA HIS A 292 3.61 -10.52 -12.24
C HIS A 292 4.16 -9.59 -13.34
N SER A 293 4.17 -9.99 -14.62
CA SER A 293 4.53 -9.08 -15.70
C SER A 293 3.43 -8.04 -15.94
N LEU A 294 3.83 -6.80 -16.24
CA LEU A 294 2.91 -5.74 -16.61
C LEU A 294 2.51 -5.84 -18.09
N ILE A 295 1.23 -5.60 -18.36
CA ILE A 295 0.60 -5.67 -19.68
C ILE A 295 0.47 -4.27 -20.29
N SER A 296 0.09 -3.29 -19.47
CA SER A 296 -0.17 -1.93 -19.94
C SER A 296 -0.11 -0.92 -18.81
N LEU A 297 0.32 0.29 -19.15
CA LEU A 297 0.08 1.52 -18.40
C LEU A 297 -0.97 2.34 -19.14
N LYS A 298 -2.10 2.63 -18.48
CA LYS A 298 -3.15 3.51 -19.03
C LYS A 298 -3.22 4.77 -18.18
N GLN A 299 -3.03 5.92 -18.80
CA GLN A 299 -3.32 7.21 -18.18
C GLN A 299 -4.77 7.59 -18.46
N LYS A 300 -5.53 7.90 -17.42
CA LYS A 300 -6.88 8.45 -17.52
C LYS A 300 -6.78 9.96 -17.36
N LEU A 301 -7.22 10.70 -18.37
CA LEU A 301 -7.38 12.14 -18.27
C LEU A 301 -8.63 12.40 -17.44
N ARG A 302 -8.46 13.06 -16.29
CA ARG A 302 -9.54 13.68 -15.53
C ARG A 302 -9.81 15.08 -16.06
#